data_AF-A0A7J9N6G2-F1
#
_entry.id   AF-A0A7J9N6G2-F1
#
_cell.length_a   1.000
_cell.length_b   1.000
_cell.length_c   1.000
_cell.angle_alpha   90.00
_cell.angle_beta   90.00
_cell.angle_gamma   90.00
#
_symmetry.space_group_name_H-M   'P 1'
#
loop_
_entity.id
_entity.type
_entity.pdbx_description
1 polymer ?
#
loop_
_entity_poly.entity_id
_entity_poly.type
_entity_poly.pdbx_seq_one_letter_code
_entity_poly.pdbx_strand_id
1 'polypeptide(L)'
;MKGLAVGSMTTPKYNEWWGRRINDNIPMVSQEGRQSIEKHLRVIPSELEIIRQDFERRNMDLERKIEQMEEEKMNLRLYIDVRKLKTEKLRKEKNKAVEQFDSSRRKGQSR
;
A
#
# COMPACT_ATOMS: atom_id res chain seq x y z
N MET A 1 9.00 66.15 13.95
CA MET A 1 8.69 65.43 12.69
C MET A 1 7.94 66.36 11.76
N LYS A 2 8.46 66.63 10.57
CA LYS A 2 7.75 67.35 9.51
C LYS A 2 7.99 66.57 8.22
N GLY A 3 6.90 66.11 7.63
CA GLY A 3 6.87 65.07 6.60
C GLY A 3 7.57 65.49 5.31
N LEU A 4 8.33 64.56 4.74
CA LEU A 4 8.82 64.65 3.37
C LEU A 4 7.60 64.60 2.44
N ALA A 5 7.28 65.73 1.82
CA ALA A 5 6.34 65.78 0.71
C ALA A 5 6.96 65.00 -0.46
N VAL A 6 6.56 63.74 -0.59
CA VAL A 6 6.79 62.92 -1.79
C VAL A 6 6.00 63.60 -2.91
N GLY A 7 6.66 64.51 -3.63
CA GLY A 7 6.12 65.08 -4.85
C GLY A 7 5.76 63.94 -5.80
N SER A 8 4.53 63.93 -6.30
CA SER A 8 4.06 63.01 -7.33
C SER A 8 4.97 63.10 -8.54
N MET A 9 5.96 62.22 -8.61
CA MET A 9 6.99 62.19 -9.65
C MET A 9 6.48 61.51 -10.94
N THR A 10 5.16 61.46 -11.12
CA THR A 10 4.50 60.96 -12.33
C THR A 10 4.48 62.09 -13.34
N THR A 11 5.60 62.22 -14.06
CA THR A 11 5.68 63.08 -15.24
C THR A 11 4.52 62.73 -16.19
N PRO A 12 3.72 63.70 -16.67
CA PRO A 12 2.56 63.44 -17.54
C PRO A 12 2.87 62.56 -18.76
N LYS A 13 4.11 62.67 -19.25
CA LYS A 13 4.68 61.82 -20.30
C LYS A 13 4.66 60.31 -19.98
N TYR A 14 4.85 59.91 -18.72
CA TYR A 14 4.81 58.50 -18.32
C TYR A 14 3.40 57.94 -18.41
N ASN A 15 2.39 58.71 -18.00
CA ASN A 15 0.98 58.30 -18.06
C ASN A 15 0.47 58.25 -19.50
N GLU A 16 0.87 59.19 -20.36
CA GLU A 16 0.58 59.11 -21.80
C GLU A 16 1.30 57.93 -22.47
N TRP A 17 2.56 57.66 -22.09
CA TRP A 17 3.31 56.51 -22.58
C TRP A 17 2.69 55.18 -22.12
N TRP A 18 2.16 55.12 -20.90
CA TRP A 18 1.45 53.95 -20.38
C TRP A 18 0.09 53.75 -21.05
N GLY A 19 -0.70 54.82 -21.22
CA GLY A 19 -2.01 54.76 -21.89
C GLY A 19 -1.92 54.36 -23.37
N ARG A 20 -0.81 54.69 -24.05
CA ARG A 20 -0.50 54.22 -25.42
C ARG A 20 0.00 52.77 -25.47
N ARG A 21 0.43 52.19 -24.34
CA ARG A 21 0.85 50.80 -24.20
C ARG A 21 -0.22 49.92 -23.54
N ILE A 22 -1.51 50.24 -23.68
CA ILE A 22 -2.56 49.21 -23.55
C ILE A 22 -2.20 48.14 -24.59
N ASN A 23 -1.62 47.07 -24.06
CA ASN A 23 -0.67 46.22 -24.74
C ASN A 23 -1.43 45.09 -25.45
N ASP A 24 -1.63 45.21 -26.75
CA ASP A 24 -2.15 44.12 -27.60
C ASP A 24 -1.19 42.92 -27.69
N ASN A 25 -0.01 42.96 -27.04
CA ASN A 25 1.03 41.92 -27.13
C ASN A 25 1.25 41.11 -25.85
N ILE A 26 0.48 41.30 -24.78
CA ILE A 26 0.40 40.28 -23.72
C ILE A 26 -0.92 39.56 -23.96
N PRO A 27 -0.92 38.41 -24.65
CA PRO A 27 -2.11 37.58 -24.65
C PRO A 27 -2.42 37.30 -23.18
N MET A 28 -3.58 37.78 -22.73
CA MET A 28 -4.20 37.36 -21.49
C MET A 28 -4.02 35.84 -21.46
N VAL A 29 -3.21 35.34 -20.53
CA VAL A 29 -2.82 33.92 -20.48
C VAL A 29 -4.11 33.13 -20.57
N SER A 30 -4.35 32.54 -21.75
CA SER A 30 -5.61 31.86 -22.01
C SER A 30 -5.78 30.80 -20.94
N GLN A 31 -7.01 30.43 -20.61
CA GLN A 31 -7.26 29.35 -19.67
C GLN A 31 -6.52 28.06 -20.09
N GLU A 32 -6.30 27.87 -21.39
CA GLU A 32 -5.44 26.86 -22.00
C GLU A 32 -3.94 27.06 -21.70
N GLY A 33 -3.46 28.30 -21.66
CA GLY A 33 -2.11 28.67 -21.19
C GLY A 33 -1.89 28.42 -19.70
N ARG A 34 -2.94 28.55 -18.87
CA ARG A 34 -2.89 28.14 -17.45
C ARG A 34 -2.77 26.62 -17.30
N GLN A 35 -3.58 25.85 -18.03
CA GLN A 35 -3.49 24.39 -18.05
C GLN A 35 -2.15 23.91 -18.63
N SER A 36 -1.61 24.59 -19.64
CA SER A 36 -0.31 24.25 -20.20
C SER A 36 0.80 24.53 -19.19
N ILE A 37 0.82 25.70 -18.53
CA ILE A 37 1.79 26.00 -17.46
C ILE A 37 1.69 24.95 -16.34
N GLU A 38 0.50 24.59 -15.90
CA GLU A 38 0.29 23.55 -14.88
C GLU A 38 0.82 22.17 -15.31
N LYS A 39 0.63 21.81 -16.59
CA LYS A 39 1.17 20.57 -17.17
C LYS A 39 2.71 20.59 -17.33
N HIS A 40 3.31 21.76 -17.57
CA HIS A 40 4.77 21.95 -17.64
C HIS A 40 5.42 22.12 -16.25
N LEU A 41 4.67 22.56 -15.25
CA LEU A 41 5.06 22.60 -13.83
C LEU A 41 4.83 21.25 -13.12
N ARG A 42 4.24 20.27 -13.80
CA ARG A 42 4.09 18.92 -13.28
C ARG A 42 5.49 18.33 -13.08
N VAL A 43 5.94 18.33 -11.83
CA VAL A 43 7.23 17.81 -11.42
C VAL A 43 7.34 16.37 -11.92
N ILE A 44 8.17 16.16 -12.94
CA ILE A 44 8.49 14.82 -13.41
C ILE A 44 9.34 14.19 -12.32
N PRO A 45 8.89 13.09 -11.70
CA PRO A 45 9.69 12.40 -10.71
C PRO A 45 11.01 11.99 -11.34
N SER A 46 12.10 12.14 -10.60
CA SER A 46 13.39 11.66 -11.07
C SER A 46 13.34 10.15 -11.30
N GLU A 47 14.20 9.63 -12.19
CA GLU A 47 14.32 8.19 -12.42
C GLU A 47 14.56 7.41 -11.12
N LEU A 48 15.34 7.99 -10.20
CA LEU A 48 15.58 7.42 -8.86
C LEU A 48 14.32 7.37 -8.00
N GLU A 49 13.46 8.38 -8.08
CA GLU A 49 12.21 8.41 -7.34
C GLU A 49 11.21 7.39 -7.85
N ILE A 50 11.16 7.18 -9.17
CA ILE A 50 10.37 6.11 -9.79
C ILE A 50 10.88 4.74 -9.33
N ILE A 51 12.20 4.51 -9.40
CA ILE A 51 12.81 3.24 -8.98
C ILE A 51 12.55 2.98 -7.49
N ARG A 52 12.63 4.01 -6.64
CA ARG A 52 12.34 3.87 -5.20
C ARG A 52 10.90 3.43 -4.96
N GLN A 53 9.94 4.08 -5.61
CA GLN A 53 8.52 3.73 -5.47
C GLN A 53 8.23 2.30 -5.95
N ASP A 54 8.84 1.89 -7.06
CA ASP A 54 8.70 0.51 -7.56
C ASP A 54 9.32 -0.50 -6.60
N PHE A 55 10.46 -0.17 -5.99
CA PHE A 55 11.09 -1.00 -4.97
C PHE A 55 10.20 -1.14 -3.74
N GLU A 56 9.68 -0.05 -3.20
CA GLU A 56 8.75 -0.05 -2.06
C GLU A 56 7.51 -0.90 -2.35
N ARG A 57 6.90 -0.74 -3.54
CA ARG A 57 5.74 -1.55 -3.95
C ARG A 57 6.06 -3.04 -3.98
N ARG A 58 7.18 -3.42 -4.61
CA ARG A 58 7.60 -4.83 -4.66
C ARG A 58 7.89 -5.38 -3.27
N ASN A 59 8.48 -4.57 -2.39
CA ASN A 59 8.77 -4.99 -1.03
C ASN A 59 7.47 -5.26 -0.25
N MET A 60 6.48 -4.39 -0.34
CA MET A 60 5.15 -4.62 0.26
C MET A 60 4.47 -5.88 -0.28
N ASP A 61 4.55 -6.11 -1.59
CA ASP A 61 3.98 -7.33 -2.20
C ASP A 61 4.67 -8.60 -1.69
N LEU A 62 5.99 -8.55 -1.48
CA LEU A 62 6.77 -9.65 -0.91
C LEU A 62 6.44 -9.87 0.57
N GLU A 63 6.35 -8.82 1.37
CA GLU A 63 5.97 -8.90 2.79
C GLU A 63 4.61 -9.56 2.96
N ARG A 64 3.60 -9.13 2.19
CA ARG A 64 2.27 -9.75 2.19
C ARG A 64 2.31 -11.22 1.81
N LYS A 65 3.15 -11.59 0.84
CA LYS A 65 3.30 -13.00 0.41
C LYS A 65 3.98 -13.83 1.50
N ILE A 66 4.95 -13.28 2.22
CA ILE A 66 5.59 -13.93 3.36
C ILE A 66 4.56 -14.19 4.45
N GLU A 67 3.77 -13.19 4.83
CA GLU A 67 2.73 -13.31 5.85
C GLU A 67 1.71 -14.41 5.51
N GLN A 68 1.22 -14.42 4.27
CA GLN A 68 0.31 -15.47 3.78
C GLN A 68 0.92 -16.87 3.88
N MET A 69 2.18 -17.03 3.48
CA MET A 69 2.87 -18.32 3.56
C MET A 69 3.10 -18.77 5.02
N GLU A 70 3.35 -17.84 5.93
CA GLU A 70 3.48 -18.14 7.36
C GLU A 70 2.17 -18.61 7.97
N GLU A 71 1.06 -17.97 7.60
CA GLU A 71 -0.30 -18.39 8.00
C GLU A 71 -0.64 -19.78 7.44
N GLU A 72 -0.43 -20.02 6.15
CA GLU A 72 -0.65 -21.33 5.52
C GLU A 72 0.19 -22.43 6.20
N LYS A 73 1.45 -22.14 6.49
CA LYS A 73 2.35 -23.06 7.21
C LYS A 73 1.83 -23.39 8.61
N MET A 74 1.29 -22.41 9.35
CA MET A 74 0.68 -22.63 10.66
C MET A 74 -0.56 -23.52 10.54
N ASN A 75 -1.44 -23.22 9.59
CA ASN A 75 -2.66 -23.99 9.33
C ASN A 75 -2.35 -25.45 8.98
N LEU A 76 -1.34 -25.69 8.13
CA LEU A 76 -0.92 -27.05 7.77
C LEU A 76 -0.34 -27.81 8.97
N ARG A 77 0.42 -27.16 9.85
CA ARG A 77 0.91 -27.77 11.10
C ARG A 77 -0.25 -28.22 11.98
N LEU A 78 -1.24 -27.35 12.19
CA LEU A 78 -2.44 -27.68 12.96
C LEU A 78 -3.20 -28.85 12.33
N TYR A 79 -3.38 -28.85 11.00
CA TYR A 79 -4.03 -29.95 10.30
C TYR A 79 -3.32 -31.29 10.51
N ILE A 80 -1.99 -31.29 10.44
CA ILE A 80 -1.17 -32.48 10.70
C ILE A 80 -1.38 -32.97 12.13
N ASP A 81 -1.35 -32.08 13.12
CA ASP A 81 -1.49 -32.44 14.53
C ASP A 81 -2.89 -32.99 14.83
N VAL A 82 -3.95 -32.39 14.26
CA VAL A 82 -5.32 -32.91 14.36
C VAL A 82 -5.42 -34.32 13.76
N ARG A 83 -4.83 -34.56 12.58
CA ARG A 83 -4.82 -35.90 11.97
C ARG A 83 -4.06 -36.91 12.83
N LYS A 84 -2.91 -36.54 13.39
CA LYS A 84 -2.15 -37.40 14.30
C LYS A 84 -2.97 -37.76 15.53
N LEU A 85 -3.60 -36.78 16.18
CA LEU A 85 -4.46 -37.01 17.35
C LEU A 85 -5.63 -37.94 17.04
N LYS A 86 -6.31 -37.73 15.91
CA LYS A 86 -7.40 -38.61 15.47
C LYS A 86 -6.92 -40.05 15.26
N THR A 87 -5.74 -40.22 14.66
CA THR A 87 -5.15 -41.54 14.39
C THR A 87 -4.76 -42.26 15.68
N GLU A 88 -4.14 -41.55 16.63
CA GLU A 88 -3.80 -42.10 17.94
C GLU A 88 -5.04 -42.49 18.75
N LYS A 89 -6.11 -41.68 18.70
CA LYS A 89 -7.39 -42.03 19.34
C LYS A 89 -7.96 -43.33 18.76
N LEU A 90 -8.02 -43.45 17.44
CA LEU A 90 -8.49 -44.68 16.77
C LEU A 90 -7.63 -45.89 17.12
N ARG A 91 -6.30 -45.73 17.22
CA ARG A 91 -5.39 -46.80 17.64
C ARG A 91 -5.68 -47.27 19.06
N LYS A 92 -5.90 -46.33 19.99
CA LYS A 92 -6.26 -46.65 21.38
C LYS A 92 -7.60 -47.37 21.48
N GLU A 93 -8.61 -46.92 20.73
CA GLU A 93 -9.93 -47.57 20.69
C GLU A 93 -9.85 -48.98 20.11
N LYS A 94 -9.12 -49.16 19.00
CA LYS A 94 -8.85 -50.48 18.42
C LYS A 94 -8.18 -51.42 19.41
N ASN A 95 -7.12 -50.97 20.10
CA ASN A 95 -6.40 -51.81 21.06
C ASN A 95 -7.31 -52.25 22.21
N LYS A 96 -8.15 -51.35 22.74
CA LYS A 96 -9.15 -51.69 23.77
C LYS A 96 -10.15 -52.73 23.28
N ALA A 97 -10.65 -52.60 22.05
CA ALA A 97 -11.59 -53.57 21.47
C ALA A 97 -10.94 -54.95 21.30
N VAL A 98 -9.66 -54.99 20.87
CA VAL A 98 -8.88 -56.23 20.77
C VAL A 98 -8.70 -56.88 22.14
N GLU A 99 -8.30 -56.11 23.17
CA GLU A 99 -8.17 -56.62 24.53
C GLU A 99 -9.50 -57.16 25.09
N GLN A 100 -10.62 -56.47 24.84
CA GLN A 100 -11.95 -56.94 25.24
C GLN A 100 -12.34 -58.24 24.53
N PHE A 101 -12.09 -58.34 23.23
CA PHE A 101 -12.33 -59.56 22.45
C PHE A 101 -11.48 -60.73 22.99
N ASP A 102 -10.18 -60.52 23.20
CA ASP A 102 -9.26 -61.54 23.72
C ASP A 102 -9.67 -62.00 25.12
N SER A 103 -10.09 -61.08 26.00
CA SER A 103 -10.56 -61.43 27.34
C SER A 103 -11.84 -62.28 27.31
N SER A 104 -12.76 -61.99 26.38
CA SER A 104 -14.02 -62.73 26.22
C SER A 104 -13.77 -64.12 25.63
N ARG A 105 -12.86 -64.23 24.66
CA ARG A 105 -12.43 -65.51 24.07
C ARG A 105 -11.81 -66.44 25.10
N ARG A 106 -10.92 -65.93 25.97
CA ARG A 106 -10.31 -66.74 27.04
C ARG A 106 -11.35 -67.26 28.03
N LYS A 107 -12.34 -66.43 28.42
CA LYS A 107 -13.43 -66.85 29.33
C LYS A 107 -14.33 -67.94 28.73
N GLY A 108 -14.56 -67.92 27.42
CA GLY A 108 -15.36 -68.94 26.72
C GLY A 108 -14.67 -70.31 26.60
N GLN A 109 -13.34 -70.36 26.68
CA GLN A 109 -12.56 -71.61 26.61
C GLN A 109 -12.35 -72.30 27.97
N SER A 110 -12.71 -71.64 29.09
CA SER A 110 -12.60 -72.19 30.45
C SER A 110 -13.93 -72.71 31.02
N ARG A 111 -14.96 -72.90 30.18
CA ARG A 111 -16.22 -73.57 30.51
C ARG A 111 -16.30 -74.89 29.76
#